data_AF-A0A067BHA7-F1
#
_entry.id   AF-A0A067BHA7-F1
#
_cell.length_a   1.000
_cell.length_b   1.000
_cell.length_c   1.000
_cell.angle_alpha   90.00
_cell.angle_beta   90.00
_cell.angle_gamma   90.00
#
_symmetry.space_group_name_H-M   'P 1'
#
loop_
_entity.id
_entity.type
_entity.pdbx_description
1 polymer ?
#
loop_
_entity_poly.entity_id
_entity_poly.type
_entity_poly.pdbx_seq_one_letter_code
_entity_poly.pdbx_strand_id
1 'polypeptide(L)'
;MLLDGLIVRDGPAPLDKLHGAPYFLLTMFVMQYGHFVLLPHYGFTGFSIYIFLATATLTLDGLVSNSFGKNVVSLRANGFSDATTVATMLLNTVASQFLTFVVVYYMGTPDTVAGLLHPSSYSPWIVAAIAINLALTEGLFFAAHKLLHELWPHVHVMHHCCLHSSHSTNVIFHPIDLAFEFGGPGAVVLAMHIFVWEQNLTVLLATYLIVQTYYAIDHSEWLQTYHYKHHAQLNAVYTIYINHRSSPQLDQVRSLVKKPLKAD
;
A
#
# COMPACT_ATOMS: atom_id res chain seq x y z
N MET A 1 6.26 -3.51 -26.04
CA MET A 1 6.28 -3.94 -24.63
C MET A 1 6.59 -2.71 -23.80
N LEU A 2 5.64 -2.25 -22.98
CA LEU A 2 5.69 -0.94 -22.32
C LEU A 2 6.72 -0.89 -21.18
N LEU A 3 6.97 -2.03 -20.54
CA LEU A 3 7.81 -2.11 -19.35
C LEU A 3 9.24 -2.62 -19.62
N ASP A 4 9.60 -2.84 -20.88
CA ASP A 4 10.89 -3.46 -21.24
C ASP A 4 12.12 -2.70 -20.78
N GLY A 5 12.06 -1.37 -20.70
CA GLY A 5 13.16 -0.55 -20.16
C GLY A 5 13.43 -0.80 -18.67
N LEU A 6 12.50 -1.46 -17.97
CA LEU A 6 12.50 -1.72 -16.53
C LEU A 6 12.59 -3.23 -16.20
N ILE A 7 12.75 -4.11 -17.19
CA ILE A 7 12.83 -5.56 -16.98
C ILE A 7 14.18 -5.97 -16.38
N VAL A 8 14.13 -7.08 -15.64
CA VAL A 8 15.25 -7.83 -15.05
C VAL A 8 16.51 -7.70 -15.91
N ARG A 9 17.52 -7.08 -15.31
CA ARG A 9 18.86 -6.97 -15.85
C ARG A 9 19.71 -8.04 -15.19
N ASP A 10 20.61 -8.66 -15.94
CA ASP A 10 21.59 -9.61 -15.37
C ASP A 10 22.59 -8.92 -14.42
N GLY A 11 22.53 -7.59 -14.30
CA GLY A 11 23.35 -6.77 -13.41
C GLY A 11 22.53 -5.91 -12.43
N PRO A 12 23.22 -5.04 -11.65
CA PRO A 12 22.56 -4.14 -10.71
C PRO A 12 21.62 -3.15 -11.40
N ALA A 13 20.61 -2.68 -10.67
CA ALA A 13 19.69 -1.66 -11.15
C ALA A 13 20.46 -0.36 -11.50
N PRO A 14 19.99 0.46 -12.46
CA PRO A 14 20.73 1.63 -12.92
C PRO A 14 21.03 2.66 -11.81
N LEU A 15 20.17 2.73 -10.79
CA LEU A 15 20.31 3.61 -9.63
C LEU A 15 20.41 2.81 -8.32
N ASP A 16 21.02 1.63 -8.35
CA ASP A 16 21.18 0.72 -7.20
C ASP A 16 21.82 1.38 -5.96
N LYS A 17 22.61 2.44 -6.15
CA LYS A 17 23.17 3.23 -5.03
C LYS A 17 22.11 3.91 -4.15
N LEU A 18 20.89 4.11 -4.66
CA LEU A 18 19.77 4.65 -3.90
C LEU A 18 18.96 3.56 -3.21
N HIS A 19 19.26 2.28 -3.45
CA HIS A 19 18.52 1.14 -2.91
C HIS A 19 18.54 1.10 -1.38
N GLY A 20 17.50 0.50 -0.80
CA GLY A 20 17.35 0.39 0.65
C GLY A 20 16.88 1.69 1.31
N ALA A 21 17.61 2.14 2.34
CA ALA A 21 17.21 3.27 3.18
C ALA A 21 17.00 4.59 2.42
N PRO A 22 17.88 5.02 1.49
CA PRO A 22 17.73 6.32 0.82
C PRO A 22 16.43 6.42 0.03
N TYR A 23 16.12 5.40 -0.76
CA TYR A 23 14.87 5.36 -1.53
C TYR A 23 13.64 5.21 -0.64
N PHE A 24 13.70 4.39 0.41
CA PHE A 24 12.60 4.31 1.40
C PHE A 24 12.32 5.67 2.07
N LEU A 25 13.37 6.38 2.51
CA LEU A 25 13.21 7.71 3.11
C LEU A 25 12.63 8.72 2.12
N LEU A 26 13.02 8.64 0.85
CA LEU A 26 12.45 9.47 -0.22
C LEU A 26 10.96 9.19 -0.41
N THR A 27 10.53 7.93 -0.47
CA THR A 27 9.10 7.60 -0.65
C THR A 27 8.28 8.04 0.56
N MET A 28 8.79 7.84 1.78
CA MET A 28 8.18 8.37 2.99
C MET A 28 8.10 9.89 2.97
N PHE A 29 9.16 10.59 2.56
CA PHE A 29 9.15 12.05 2.45
C PHE A 29 8.11 12.54 1.44
N VAL A 30 8.04 11.95 0.25
CA VAL A 30 7.05 12.32 -0.77
C VAL A 30 5.62 12.11 -0.24
N MET A 31 5.38 10.98 0.44
CA MET A 31 4.08 10.69 1.04
C MET A 31 3.70 11.72 2.12
N GLN A 32 4.60 11.97 3.08
CA GLN A 32 4.34 12.93 4.16
C GLN A 32 4.25 14.37 3.64
N TYR A 33 5.05 14.76 2.65
CA TYR A 33 4.93 16.05 1.99
C TYR A 33 3.58 16.19 1.27
N GLY A 34 3.10 15.12 0.63
CA GLY A 34 1.75 15.03 0.12
C GLY A 34 0.70 15.32 1.20
N HIS A 35 0.75 14.56 2.29
CA HIS A 35 -0.26 14.61 3.36
C HIS A 35 -0.23 15.91 4.18
N PHE A 36 0.94 16.46 4.48
CA PHE A 36 1.07 17.62 5.37
C PHE A 36 1.20 18.95 4.64
N VAL A 37 1.60 18.95 3.36
CA VAL A 37 1.85 20.20 2.61
C VAL A 37 0.96 20.31 1.39
N LEU A 38 1.05 19.37 0.45
CA LEU A 38 0.38 19.52 -0.85
C LEU A 38 -1.14 19.50 -0.70
N LEU A 39 -1.68 18.45 -0.08
CA LEU A 39 -3.13 18.29 0.01
C LEU A 39 -3.79 19.38 0.85
N PRO A 40 -3.38 19.66 2.11
CA PRO A 40 -4.09 20.62 2.97
C PRO A 40 -4.01 22.07 2.46
N HIS A 41 -2.88 22.48 1.86
CA HIS A 41 -2.66 23.88 1.50
C HIS A 41 -2.99 24.22 0.05
N TYR A 42 -2.94 23.26 -0.87
CA TYR A 42 -3.08 23.52 -2.30
C TYR A 42 -4.24 22.75 -2.95
N GLY A 43 -5.03 22.00 -2.18
CA GLY A 43 -6.25 21.34 -2.64
C GLY A 43 -6.02 20.49 -3.89
N PHE A 44 -6.83 20.72 -4.94
CA PHE A 44 -6.74 19.97 -6.20
C PHE A 44 -5.40 20.17 -6.94
N THR A 45 -4.80 21.36 -6.86
CA THR A 45 -3.47 21.60 -7.43
C THR A 45 -2.42 20.77 -6.70
N GLY A 46 -2.49 20.74 -5.36
CA GLY A 46 -1.65 19.87 -4.52
C GLY A 46 -1.83 18.40 -4.84
N PHE A 47 -3.07 17.94 -5.00
CA PHE A 47 -3.40 16.58 -5.42
C PHE A 47 -2.76 16.22 -6.76
N SER A 48 -2.86 17.11 -7.75
CA SER A 48 -2.28 16.89 -9.09
C SER A 48 -0.74 16.76 -9.03
N ILE A 49 -0.09 17.61 -8.24
CA ILE A 49 1.36 17.52 -8.00
C ILE A 49 1.70 16.22 -7.27
N TYR A 50 0.90 15.81 -6.29
CA TYR A 50 1.14 14.60 -5.53
C TYR A 50 1.02 13.34 -6.39
N ILE A 51 0.02 13.25 -7.28
CA ILE A 51 -0.11 12.16 -8.27
C ILE A 51 1.13 12.10 -9.18
N PHE A 52 1.63 13.25 -9.64
CA PHE A 52 2.83 13.31 -10.45
C PHE A 52 4.06 12.77 -9.68
N LEU A 53 4.25 13.21 -8.43
CA LEU A 53 5.34 12.74 -7.58
C LEU A 53 5.24 11.24 -7.27
N ALA A 54 4.04 10.73 -6.95
CA ALA A 54 3.80 9.31 -6.73
C ALA A 54 4.11 8.47 -7.98
N THR A 55 3.72 8.95 -9.16
CA THR A 55 4.05 8.28 -10.44
C THR A 55 5.57 8.29 -10.69
N ALA A 56 6.25 9.39 -10.35
CA ALA A 56 7.70 9.49 -10.47
C ALA A 56 8.42 8.54 -9.50
N THR A 57 7.97 8.41 -8.25
CA THR A 57 8.55 7.45 -7.28
C THR A 57 8.30 6.00 -7.71
N LEU A 58 7.11 5.67 -8.21
CA LEU A 58 6.82 4.35 -8.78
C LEU A 58 7.72 4.01 -9.98
N THR A 59 8.01 4.99 -10.82
CA THR A 59 8.95 4.82 -11.94
C THR A 59 10.38 4.63 -11.44
N LEU A 60 10.77 5.40 -10.42
CA LEU A 60 12.08 5.30 -9.77
C LEU A 60 12.29 3.94 -9.11
N ASP A 61 11.24 3.29 -8.61
CA ASP A 61 11.28 1.93 -8.04
C ASP A 61 11.99 0.94 -8.97
N GLY A 62 11.60 0.94 -10.26
CA GLY A 62 12.20 0.06 -11.27
C GLY A 62 13.61 0.45 -11.71
N LEU A 63 14.07 1.66 -11.37
CA LEU A 63 15.44 2.10 -11.61
C LEU A 63 16.36 1.84 -10.41
N VAL A 64 15.80 1.78 -9.21
CA VAL A 64 16.54 1.61 -7.95
C VAL A 64 16.60 0.13 -7.54
N SER A 65 15.59 -0.66 -7.87
CA SER A 65 15.52 -2.08 -7.54
C SER A 65 15.14 -2.94 -8.75
N ASN A 66 15.76 -4.12 -8.84
CA ASN A 66 15.37 -5.15 -9.80
C ASN A 66 14.04 -5.86 -9.40
N SER A 67 13.50 -5.61 -8.21
CA SER A 67 12.30 -6.28 -7.70
C SER A 67 11.05 -5.98 -8.53
N PHE A 68 10.85 -4.73 -8.97
CA PHE A 68 9.76 -4.40 -9.90
C PHE A 68 9.90 -5.19 -11.22
N GLY A 69 11.09 -5.22 -11.82
CA GLY A 69 11.34 -5.99 -13.04
C GLY A 69 11.07 -7.48 -12.88
N LYS A 70 11.46 -8.08 -11.75
CA LYS A 70 11.15 -9.49 -11.42
C LYS A 70 9.64 -9.73 -11.29
N ASN A 71 8.93 -8.80 -10.67
CA ASN A 71 7.47 -8.87 -10.54
C ASN A 71 6.78 -8.77 -11.90
N VAL A 72 7.28 -7.91 -12.82
CA VAL A 72 6.77 -7.85 -14.21
C VAL A 72 6.95 -9.18 -14.94
N VAL A 73 8.10 -9.85 -14.80
CA VAL A 73 8.31 -11.18 -15.39
C VAL A 73 7.33 -12.20 -14.80
N SER A 74 7.11 -12.17 -13.48
CA SER A 74 6.12 -13.03 -12.81
C SER A 74 4.70 -12.77 -13.28
N LEU A 75 4.29 -11.51 -13.39
CA LEU A 75 2.97 -11.11 -13.90
C LEU A 75 2.73 -11.62 -15.33
N ARG A 76 3.73 -11.47 -16.22
CA ARG A 76 3.66 -11.98 -17.59
C ARG A 76 3.52 -13.51 -17.63
N ALA A 77 4.29 -14.23 -16.80
CA ALA A 77 4.19 -15.68 -16.69
C ALA A 77 2.81 -16.16 -16.20
N ASN A 78 2.06 -15.30 -15.51
CA ASN A 78 0.69 -15.53 -15.04
C ASN A 78 -0.39 -14.99 -15.98
N GLY A 79 -0.01 -14.47 -17.16
CA GLY A 79 -0.93 -14.03 -18.20
C GLY A 79 -1.39 -12.57 -18.11
N PHE A 80 -0.82 -11.78 -17.19
CA PHE A 80 -1.09 -10.35 -17.13
C PHE A 80 -0.25 -9.59 -18.18
N SER A 81 -0.92 -8.79 -19.01
CA SER A 81 -0.23 -7.94 -19.98
C SER A 81 0.33 -6.68 -19.32
N ASP A 82 1.43 -6.13 -19.85
CA ASP A 82 1.99 -4.84 -19.40
C ASP A 82 0.94 -3.72 -19.38
N ALA A 83 0.07 -3.69 -20.39
CA ALA A 83 -0.97 -2.67 -20.50
C ALA A 83 -1.97 -2.77 -19.34
N THR A 84 -2.39 -3.99 -18.99
CA THR A 84 -3.26 -4.25 -17.83
C THR A 84 -2.56 -3.88 -16.52
N THR A 85 -1.28 -4.24 -16.37
CA THR A 85 -0.48 -3.89 -15.20
C THR A 85 -0.36 -2.38 -15.03
N VAL A 86 0.02 -1.65 -16.07
CA VAL A 86 0.15 -0.18 -16.01
C VAL A 86 -1.22 0.48 -15.76
N ALA A 87 -2.28 0.03 -16.44
CA ALA A 87 -3.62 0.60 -16.28
C ALA A 87 -4.15 0.43 -14.84
N THR A 88 -3.97 -0.74 -14.25
CA THR A 88 -4.35 -1.00 -12.85
C THR A 88 -3.49 -0.21 -11.88
N MET A 89 -2.17 -0.15 -12.07
CA MET A 89 -1.29 0.69 -11.25
C MET A 89 -1.72 2.17 -11.24
N LEU A 90 -2.04 2.73 -12.42
CA LEU A 90 -2.52 4.10 -12.54
C LEU A 90 -3.87 4.30 -11.83
N LEU A 91 -4.83 3.40 -12.08
CA LEU A 91 -6.15 3.46 -11.44
C LEU A 91 -6.04 3.37 -9.92
N ASN A 92 -5.26 2.41 -9.42
CA ASN A 92 -5.03 2.17 -8.00
C ASN A 92 -4.32 3.36 -7.34
N THR A 93 -3.32 3.94 -8.01
CA THR A 93 -2.66 5.16 -7.54
C THR A 93 -3.67 6.29 -7.40
N VAL A 94 -4.45 6.57 -8.45
CA VAL A 94 -5.45 7.64 -8.42
C VAL A 94 -6.51 7.38 -7.34
N ALA A 95 -7.03 6.16 -7.23
CA ALA A 95 -8.05 5.80 -6.26
C ALA A 95 -7.55 5.97 -4.81
N SER A 96 -6.37 5.42 -4.47
CA SER A 96 -5.80 5.53 -3.14
C SER A 96 -5.45 6.96 -2.76
N GLN A 97 -4.89 7.74 -3.70
CA GLN A 97 -4.60 9.14 -3.45
C GLN A 97 -5.87 10.00 -3.39
N PHE A 98 -6.92 9.65 -4.13
CA PHE A 98 -8.20 10.35 -4.04
C PHE A 98 -8.86 10.14 -2.67
N LEU A 99 -8.84 8.91 -2.13
CA LEU A 99 -9.28 8.66 -0.76
C LEU A 99 -8.49 9.49 0.25
N THR A 100 -7.17 9.57 0.07
CA THR A 100 -6.29 10.41 0.90
C THR A 100 -6.66 11.89 0.80
N PHE A 101 -6.93 12.37 -0.41
CA PHE A 101 -7.38 13.74 -0.64
C PHE A 101 -8.70 14.04 0.10
N VAL A 102 -9.66 13.11 0.07
CA VAL A 102 -10.90 13.25 0.84
C VAL A 102 -10.62 13.40 2.33
N VAL A 103 -9.83 12.49 2.91
CA VAL A 103 -9.54 12.51 4.36
C VAL A 103 -8.72 13.72 4.76
N VAL A 104 -7.64 14.02 4.04
CA VAL A 104 -6.64 15.00 4.45
C VAL A 104 -7.04 16.43 4.10
N TYR A 105 -7.66 16.68 2.94
CA TYR A 105 -8.02 18.03 2.51
C TYR A 105 -9.46 18.42 2.86
N TYR A 106 -10.43 17.53 2.60
CA TYR A 106 -11.84 17.88 2.85
C TYR A 106 -12.25 17.70 4.30
N MET A 107 -11.66 16.72 5.01
CA MET A 107 -11.98 16.48 6.41
C MET A 107 -10.91 17.11 7.33
N GLY A 108 -9.63 17.04 6.96
CA GLY A 108 -8.56 17.74 7.67
C GLY A 108 -8.49 19.22 7.29
N THR A 109 -8.72 20.13 8.25
CA THR A 109 -8.35 21.54 8.06
C THR A 109 -6.84 21.71 8.26
N PRO A 110 -6.17 22.71 7.64
CA PRO A 110 -4.75 22.98 7.88
C PRO A 110 -4.39 23.10 9.37
N ASP A 111 -5.26 23.74 10.16
CA ASP A 111 -5.09 23.89 11.60
C ASP A 111 -5.17 22.54 12.33
N THR A 112 -6.07 21.67 11.90
CA THR A 112 -6.18 20.31 12.46
C THR A 112 -4.94 19.48 12.13
N VAL A 113 -4.47 19.55 10.88
CA VAL A 113 -3.26 18.84 10.44
C VAL A 113 -2.03 19.33 11.21
N ALA A 114 -1.91 20.63 11.46
CA ALA A 114 -0.87 21.18 12.33
C ALA A 114 -1.04 20.72 13.80
N GLY A 115 -2.28 20.68 14.29
CA GLY A 115 -2.63 20.23 15.64
C GLY A 115 -2.32 18.76 15.93
N LEU A 116 -2.22 17.90 14.90
CA LEU A 116 -1.83 16.49 15.05
C LEU A 116 -0.44 16.32 15.65
N LEU A 117 0.46 17.27 15.45
CA LEU A 117 1.81 17.17 15.99
C LEU A 117 1.90 17.65 17.45
N HIS A 118 0.83 18.24 17.98
CA HIS A 118 0.81 18.78 19.32
C HIS A 118 0.38 17.71 20.34
N PRO A 119 1.21 17.39 21.37
CA PRO A 119 0.88 16.36 22.34
C PRO A 119 -0.44 16.57 23.08
N SER A 120 -0.87 17.82 23.26
CA SER A 120 -2.15 18.12 23.93
C SER A 120 -3.39 17.65 23.16
N SER A 121 -3.24 17.30 21.88
CA SER A 121 -4.34 16.73 21.07
C SER A 121 -4.67 15.29 21.47
N TYR A 122 -3.82 14.64 22.28
CA TYR A 122 -3.91 13.22 22.64
C TYR A 122 -4.25 13.00 24.11
N SER A 123 -5.51 13.17 24.47
CA SER A 123 -6.01 12.69 25.76
C SER A 123 -6.04 11.15 25.81
N PRO A 124 -6.11 10.52 27.00
CA PRO A 124 -6.23 9.06 27.10
C PRO A 124 -7.40 8.48 26.29
N TRP A 125 -8.50 9.22 26.19
CA TRP A 125 -9.66 8.84 25.37
C TRP A 125 -9.33 8.83 23.87
N ILE A 126 -8.64 9.86 23.37
CA ILE A 126 -8.23 9.94 21.96
C ILE A 126 -7.28 8.79 21.61
N VAL A 127 -6.32 8.49 22.50
CA VAL A 127 -5.40 7.36 22.32
C VAL A 127 -6.17 6.02 22.28
N ALA A 128 -7.14 5.83 23.18
CA ALA A 128 -7.98 4.63 23.19
C ALA A 128 -8.82 4.51 21.90
N ALA A 129 -9.41 5.60 21.41
CA ALA A 129 -10.18 5.62 20.17
C ALA A 129 -9.31 5.27 18.95
N ILE A 130 -8.09 5.81 18.88
CA ILE A 130 -7.10 5.45 17.84
C ILE A 130 -6.78 3.96 17.92
N ALA A 131 -6.51 3.42 19.11
CA ALA A 131 -6.20 2.00 19.30
C ALA A 131 -7.37 1.08 18.89
N ILE A 132 -8.61 1.46 19.20
CA ILE A 132 -9.81 0.74 18.77
C ILE A 132 -9.91 0.74 17.24
N ASN A 133 -9.74 1.89 16.60
CA ASN A 133 -9.75 1.96 15.14
C ASN A 133 -8.67 1.05 14.54
N LEU A 134 -7.44 1.06 15.07
CA LEU A 134 -6.35 0.22 14.57
C LEU A 134 -6.69 -1.27 14.71
N ALA A 135 -7.23 -1.68 15.85
CA ALA A 135 -7.68 -3.06 16.07
C ALA A 135 -8.80 -3.48 15.08
N LEU A 136 -9.75 -2.59 14.81
CA LEU A 136 -10.81 -2.84 13.82
C LEU A 136 -10.26 -2.93 12.39
N THR A 137 -9.32 -2.05 12.03
CA THR A 137 -8.69 -2.09 10.70
C THR A 137 -7.88 -3.38 10.49
N GLU A 138 -7.16 -3.85 11.51
CA GLU A 138 -6.44 -5.13 11.45
C GLU A 138 -7.40 -6.31 11.33
N GLY A 139 -8.47 -6.32 12.13
CA GLY A 139 -9.49 -7.37 12.08
C GLY A 139 -10.17 -7.45 10.72
N LEU A 140 -10.50 -6.29 10.13
CA LEU A 140 -11.08 -6.24 8.79
C LEU A 140 -10.07 -6.65 7.72
N PHE A 141 -8.84 -6.15 7.76
CA PHE A 141 -7.80 -6.55 6.82
C PHE A 141 -7.60 -8.06 6.88
N PHE A 142 -7.47 -8.65 8.07
CA PHE A 142 -7.33 -10.09 8.24
C PHE A 142 -8.49 -10.86 7.59
N ALA A 143 -9.73 -10.45 7.86
CA ALA A 143 -10.90 -11.10 7.29
C ALA A 143 -10.96 -10.96 5.76
N ALA A 144 -10.65 -9.77 5.24
CA ALA A 144 -10.66 -9.46 3.81
C ALA A 144 -9.54 -10.19 3.06
N HIS A 145 -8.31 -10.14 3.56
CA HIS A 145 -7.15 -10.81 3.01
C HIS A 145 -7.32 -12.33 3.06
N LYS A 146 -7.87 -12.88 4.15
CA LYS A 146 -8.27 -14.29 4.22
C LYS A 146 -9.33 -14.65 3.17
N LEU A 147 -10.37 -13.83 3.02
CA LEU A 147 -11.40 -14.03 1.99
C LEU A 147 -10.78 -14.08 0.59
N LEU A 148 -9.85 -13.17 0.30
CA LEU A 148 -9.12 -13.11 -0.96
C LEU A 148 -8.25 -14.35 -1.19
N HIS A 149 -7.57 -14.87 -0.16
CA HIS A 149 -6.78 -16.10 -0.29
C HIS A 149 -7.61 -17.38 -0.46
N GLU A 150 -8.73 -17.49 0.26
CA GLU A 150 -9.45 -18.75 0.41
C GLU A 150 -10.66 -18.87 -0.52
N LEU A 151 -11.36 -17.76 -0.80
CA LEU A 151 -12.62 -17.78 -1.56
C LEU A 151 -12.50 -17.07 -2.90
N TRP A 152 -11.81 -15.92 -2.98
CA TRP A 152 -11.66 -15.13 -4.22
C TRP A 152 -10.19 -15.01 -4.70
N PRO A 153 -9.44 -16.12 -4.78
CA PRO A 153 -7.99 -16.08 -5.05
C PRO A 153 -7.65 -15.49 -6.42
N HIS A 154 -8.53 -15.63 -7.41
CA HIS A 154 -8.32 -15.09 -8.76
C HIS A 154 -8.21 -13.56 -8.79
N VAL A 155 -8.86 -12.87 -7.84
CA VAL A 155 -8.79 -11.41 -7.71
C VAL A 155 -7.44 -11.00 -7.12
N HIS A 156 -6.87 -11.83 -6.26
CA HIS A 156 -5.67 -11.53 -5.48
C HIS A 156 -4.35 -11.99 -6.13
N VAL A 157 -4.44 -12.91 -7.09
CA VAL A 157 -3.27 -13.46 -7.81
C VAL A 157 -2.41 -12.38 -8.45
N MET A 158 -2.99 -11.30 -8.97
CA MET A 158 -2.21 -10.21 -9.55
C MET A 158 -1.24 -9.59 -8.53
N HIS A 159 -1.74 -9.30 -7.33
CA HIS A 159 -0.92 -8.76 -6.25
C HIS A 159 0.16 -9.77 -5.84
N HIS A 160 -0.20 -11.04 -5.66
CA HIS A 160 0.74 -12.11 -5.29
C HIS A 160 1.68 -12.60 -6.38
N CYS A 161 1.53 -12.15 -7.63
CA CYS A 161 2.60 -12.29 -8.61
C CYS A 161 3.83 -11.44 -8.21
N CYS A 162 3.67 -10.46 -7.32
CA CYS A 162 4.75 -9.64 -6.78
C CYS A 162 5.54 -10.36 -5.66
N LEU A 163 6.18 -11.47 -6.01
CA LEU A 163 6.97 -12.29 -5.08
C LEU A 163 8.17 -11.55 -4.48
N HIS A 164 8.59 -10.45 -5.10
CA HIS A 164 9.64 -9.55 -4.64
C HIS A 164 9.03 -8.18 -4.34
N SER A 165 8.35 -8.05 -3.20
CA SER A 165 7.64 -6.80 -2.91
C SER A 165 8.57 -5.59 -2.93
N SER A 166 8.12 -4.51 -3.54
CA SER A 166 8.81 -3.22 -3.57
C SER A 166 7.77 -2.09 -3.46
N HIS A 167 8.19 -0.82 -3.59
CA HIS A 167 7.25 0.28 -3.44
C HIS A 167 6.09 0.18 -4.45
N SER A 168 6.37 -0.23 -5.69
CA SER A 168 5.34 -0.44 -6.72
C SER A 168 4.35 -1.57 -6.41
N THR A 169 4.69 -2.52 -5.56
CA THR A 169 3.77 -3.58 -5.13
C THR A 169 2.52 -3.01 -4.44
N ASN A 170 2.62 -1.83 -3.80
CA ASN A 170 1.48 -1.11 -3.21
C ASN A 170 0.39 -0.69 -4.20
N VAL A 171 0.66 -0.75 -5.52
CA VAL A 171 -0.30 -0.35 -6.55
C VAL A 171 -0.53 -1.42 -7.62
N ILE A 172 0.20 -2.54 -7.56
CA ILE A 172 -0.04 -3.69 -8.45
C ILE A 172 -1.09 -4.58 -7.79
N PHE A 173 -2.34 -4.27 -8.11
CA PHE A 173 -3.53 -4.96 -7.57
C PHE A 173 -4.61 -5.04 -8.64
N HIS A 174 -5.45 -6.06 -8.55
CA HIS A 174 -6.78 -5.93 -9.12
C HIS A 174 -7.56 -4.82 -8.36
N PRO A 175 -8.37 -3.96 -8.99
CA PRO A 175 -9.02 -2.85 -8.26
C PRO A 175 -9.91 -3.29 -7.10
N ILE A 176 -10.58 -4.45 -7.25
CA ILE A 176 -11.37 -5.07 -6.17
C ILE A 176 -10.46 -5.48 -5.01
N ASP A 177 -9.28 -6.06 -5.30
CA ASP A 177 -8.31 -6.47 -4.29
C ASP A 177 -7.89 -5.29 -3.41
N LEU A 178 -7.45 -4.20 -4.04
CA LEU A 178 -7.08 -2.97 -3.33
C LEU A 178 -8.25 -2.36 -2.54
N ALA A 179 -9.47 -2.47 -3.06
CA ALA A 179 -10.66 -2.00 -2.35
C ALA A 179 -10.90 -2.80 -1.05
N PHE A 180 -10.56 -4.08 -1.00
CA PHE A 180 -10.65 -4.91 0.20
C PHE A 180 -9.48 -4.64 1.15
N GLU A 181 -8.25 -4.69 0.64
CA GLU A 181 -7.03 -4.62 1.46
C GLU A 181 -6.73 -3.22 1.98
N PHE A 182 -7.02 -2.18 1.20
CA PHE A 182 -6.72 -0.80 1.56
C PHE A 182 -8.00 0.01 1.75
N GLY A 183 -8.93 -0.08 0.79
CA GLY A 183 -10.19 0.65 0.83
C GLY A 183 -11.08 0.28 2.03
N GLY A 184 -11.14 -1.01 2.38
CA GLY A 184 -11.92 -1.54 3.50
C GLY A 184 -11.48 -0.95 4.84
N PRO A 185 -10.20 -1.10 5.23
CA PRO A 185 -9.65 -0.44 6.40
C PRO A 185 -9.91 1.08 6.41
N GLY A 186 -9.69 1.77 5.30
CA GLY A 186 -9.96 3.21 5.18
C GLY A 186 -11.44 3.57 5.41
N ALA A 187 -12.35 2.79 4.83
CA ALA A 187 -13.79 2.98 4.98
C ALA A 187 -14.27 2.75 6.42
N VAL A 188 -13.69 1.79 7.15
CA VAL A 188 -13.99 1.59 8.58
C VAL A 188 -13.56 2.80 9.41
N VAL A 189 -12.37 3.35 9.16
CA VAL A 189 -11.94 4.56 9.87
C VAL A 189 -12.90 5.72 9.62
N LEU A 190 -13.36 5.90 8.37
CA LEU A 190 -14.35 6.91 8.01
C LEU A 190 -15.71 6.67 8.69
N ALA A 191 -16.21 5.42 8.68
CA ALA A 191 -17.46 5.07 9.32
C ALA A 191 -17.40 5.33 10.85
N MET A 192 -16.31 4.92 11.49
CA MET A 192 -16.08 5.16 12.92
C MET A 192 -16.03 6.66 13.24
N HIS A 193 -15.38 7.46 12.40
CA HIS A 193 -15.37 8.91 12.54
C HIS A 193 -16.77 9.53 12.49
N ILE A 194 -17.61 9.10 11.53
CA ILE A 194 -18.95 9.65 11.33
C ILE A 194 -19.93 9.20 12.43
N PHE A 195 -19.91 7.91 12.78
CA PHE A 195 -20.96 7.30 13.61
C PHE A 195 -20.61 7.10 15.08
N VAL A 196 -19.31 7.07 15.43
CA VAL A 196 -18.88 6.71 16.79
C VAL A 196 -18.08 7.84 17.45
N TRP A 197 -17.13 8.44 16.72
CA TRP A 197 -16.19 9.41 17.29
C TRP A 197 -16.63 10.86 17.19
N GLU A 198 -17.93 11.11 16.98
CA GLU A 198 -18.51 12.45 16.93
C GLU A 198 -17.75 13.40 16.00
N GLN A 199 -17.26 12.88 14.87
CA GLN A 199 -16.46 13.61 13.91
C GLN A 199 -15.15 14.19 14.49
N ASN A 200 -14.54 13.53 15.47
CA ASN A 200 -13.23 13.92 15.98
C ASN A 200 -12.14 13.76 14.90
N LEU A 201 -11.58 14.89 14.46
CA LEU A 201 -10.61 14.91 13.37
C LEU A 201 -9.23 14.40 13.78
N THR A 202 -8.82 14.58 15.05
CA THR A 202 -7.54 14.04 15.54
C THR A 202 -7.54 12.51 15.47
N VAL A 203 -8.63 11.87 15.92
CA VAL A 203 -8.78 10.41 15.83
C VAL A 203 -8.76 9.94 14.37
N LEU A 204 -9.55 10.58 13.50
CA LEU A 204 -9.60 10.24 12.07
C LEU A 204 -8.21 10.33 11.42
N LEU A 205 -7.58 11.51 11.49
CA LEU A 205 -6.35 11.77 10.78
C LEU A 205 -5.19 10.97 11.35
N ALA A 206 -5.08 10.85 12.68
CA ALA A 206 -4.02 10.06 13.30
C ALA A 206 -4.15 8.58 12.93
N THR A 207 -5.35 7.98 13.05
CA THR A 207 -5.55 6.59 12.62
C THR A 207 -5.26 6.43 11.13
N TYR A 208 -5.82 7.28 10.28
CA TYR A 208 -5.68 7.16 8.82
C TYR A 208 -4.23 7.27 8.36
N LEU A 209 -3.46 8.23 8.92
CA LEU A 209 -2.04 8.40 8.62
C LEU A 209 -1.20 7.21 9.10
N ILE A 210 -1.52 6.61 10.25
CA ILE A 210 -0.87 5.38 10.73
C ILE A 210 -1.13 4.24 9.74
N VAL A 211 -2.39 4.00 9.36
CA VAL A 211 -2.77 2.93 8.41
C VAL A 211 -2.06 3.11 7.07
N GLN A 212 -2.10 4.31 6.49
CA GLN A 212 -1.41 4.62 5.23
C GLN A 212 0.10 4.40 5.32
N THR A 213 0.73 4.88 6.39
CA THR A 213 2.17 4.75 6.56
C THR A 213 2.58 3.28 6.72
N TYR A 214 1.81 2.50 7.48
CA TYR A 214 2.07 1.06 7.64
C TYR A 214 1.85 0.29 6.36
N TYR A 215 0.81 0.62 5.58
CA TYR A 215 0.58 -0.01 4.28
C TYR A 215 1.81 0.14 3.36
N ALA A 216 2.37 1.36 3.27
CA ALA A 216 3.59 1.61 2.51
C ALA A 216 4.85 0.90 3.06
N ILE A 217 4.92 0.70 4.39
CA ILE A 217 6.00 -0.03 5.05
C ILE A 217 5.93 -1.53 4.76
N ASP A 218 4.73 -2.11 4.66
CA ASP A 218 4.55 -3.56 4.64
C ASP A 218 4.99 -4.25 3.34
N HIS A 219 5.08 -3.49 2.24
CA HIS A 219 5.68 -3.95 0.98
C HIS A 219 7.11 -3.41 0.78
N SER A 220 7.73 -2.80 1.80
CA SER A 220 9.07 -2.24 1.67
C SER A 220 10.13 -3.34 1.56
N GLU A 221 10.87 -3.34 0.46
CA GLU A 221 12.03 -4.23 0.24
C GLU A 221 13.17 -4.01 1.25
N TRP A 222 13.31 -2.80 1.81
CA TRP A 222 14.31 -2.51 2.83
C TRP A 222 13.97 -3.06 4.22
N LEU A 223 12.74 -2.83 4.68
CA LEU A 223 12.29 -3.24 6.02
C LEU A 223 11.87 -4.72 6.11
N GLN A 224 11.29 -5.27 5.04
CA GLN A 224 10.92 -6.69 4.92
C GLN A 224 10.08 -7.20 6.10
N THR A 225 8.92 -6.58 6.32
CA THR A 225 7.99 -6.98 7.37
C THR A 225 7.39 -8.38 7.14
N TYR A 226 6.47 -8.80 7.99
CA TYR A 226 5.81 -10.09 7.84
C TYR A 226 5.03 -10.20 6.53
N HIS A 227 4.40 -9.10 6.09
CA HIS A 227 3.64 -9.08 4.85
C HIS A 227 4.55 -9.22 3.61
N TYR A 228 5.70 -8.56 3.57
CA TYR A 228 6.75 -8.81 2.57
C TYR A 228 7.12 -10.31 2.48
N LYS A 229 7.33 -10.97 3.62
CA LYS A 229 7.71 -12.40 3.66
C LYS A 229 6.56 -13.30 3.22
N HIS A 230 5.33 -12.90 3.52
CA HIS A 230 4.13 -13.58 3.06
C HIS A 230 4.05 -13.60 1.53
N HIS A 231 4.31 -12.48 0.85
CA HIS A 231 4.42 -12.42 -0.62
C HIS A 231 5.47 -13.38 -1.19
N ALA A 232 6.67 -13.36 -0.62
CA ALA A 232 7.76 -14.22 -1.09
C ALA A 232 7.47 -15.72 -0.92
N GLN A 233 6.70 -16.08 0.12
CA GLN A 233 6.45 -17.46 0.52
C GLN A 233 5.11 -18.02 0.04
N LEU A 234 4.12 -17.15 -0.23
CA LEU A 234 2.71 -17.48 -0.43
C LEU A 234 2.23 -18.42 0.70
N ASN A 235 2.21 -17.88 1.91
CA ASN A 235 1.87 -18.62 3.14
C ASN A 235 0.55 -18.10 3.74
N ALA A 236 -0.07 -18.83 4.67
CA ALA A 236 -1.34 -18.40 5.26
C ALA A 236 -1.20 -17.32 6.37
N VAL A 237 -0.35 -16.30 6.19
CA VAL A 237 -0.23 -15.16 7.12
C VAL A 237 -1.01 -13.98 6.55
N TYR A 238 -2.19 -13.72 7.10
CA TYR A 238 -3.14 -12.74 6.53
C TYR A 238 -3.21 -11.41 7.32
N THR A 239 -2.22 -11.12 8.16
CA THR A 239 -2.23 -9.99 9.12
C THR A 239 -1.17 -8.95 8.73
N ILE A 240 -1.38 -7.68 9.11
CA ILE A 240 -0.44 -6.56 8.87
C ILE A 240 0.45 -6.39 10.10
N TYR A 241 -0.17 -6.13 11.26
CA TYR A 241 0.57 -5.70 12.46
C TYR A 241 1.08 -6.85 13.34
N ILE A 242 0.39 -8.00 13.31
CA ILE A 242 0.74 -9.18 14.09
C ILE A 242 1.13 -10.34 13.17
N ASN A 243 1.94 -11.27 13.65
CA ASN A 243 2.26 -12.48 12.88
C ASN A 243 1.31 -13.61 13.28
N HIS A 244 0.14 -13.67 12.64
CA HIS A 244 -0.82 -14.76 12.84
C HIS A 244 -0.92 -15.63 11.58
N ARG A 245 -0.72 -16.94 11.75
CA ARG A 245 -0.80 -17.94 10.68
C ARG A 245 -2.12 -18.71 10.75
N SER A 246 -2.87 -18.69 9.66
CA SER A 246 -4.07 -19.50 9.44
C SER A 246 -3.74 -20.88 8.85
N SER A 247 -4.76 -21.60 8.40
CA SER A 247 -4.64 -22.95 7.85
C SER A 247 -4.03 -22.92 6.43
N PRO A 248 -2.80 -23.42 6.21
CA PRO A 248 -2.13 -23.33 4.90
C PRO A 248 -2.82 -24.12 3.79
N GLN A 249 -3.68 -25.09 4.14
CA GLN A 249 -4.42 -25.90 3.16
C GLN A 249 -5.56 -25.14 2.51
N LEU A 250 -6.00 -24.02 3.10
CA LEU A 250 -7.08 -23.19 2.57
C LEU A 250 -6.56 -22.07 1.65
N ASP A 251 -5.26 -21.77 1.69
CA ASP A 251 -4.64 -20.79 0.81
C ASP A 251 -4.61 -21.29 -0.63
N GLN A 252 -5.53 -20.78 -1.45
CA GLN A 252 -5.66 -21.18 -2.85
C GLN A 252 -4.74 -20.39 -3.77
N VAL A 253 -4.30 -19.18 -3.37
CA VAL A 253 -3.46 -18.30 -4.21
C VAL A 253 -2.15 -18.98 -4.57
N ARG A 254 -1.54 -19.69 -3.61
CA ARG A 254 -0.30 -20.43 -3.84
C ARG A 254 -0.39 -21.41 -5.02
N SER A 255 -1.56 -22.01 -5.25
CA SER A 255 -1.77 -22.96 -6.35
C SER A 255 -1.93 -22.29 -7.72
N LEU A 256 -2.28 -21.00 -7.73
CA LEU A 256 -2.57 -20.24 -8.95
C LEU A 256 -1.34 -19.48 -9.47
N VAL A 257 -0.46 -19.02 -8.59
CA VAL A 257 0.74 -18.26 -8.97
C VAL A 257 1.79 -19.19 -9.59
N LYS A 258 2.04 -19.01 -10.88
CA LYS A 258 3.14 -19.64 -11.62
C LYS A 258 4.42 -18.86 -11.36
N LYS A 259 5.43 -19.52 -10.81
CA LYS A 259 6.77 -18.93 -10.68
C LYS A 259 7.47 -18.98 -12.05
N PRO A 260 8.12 -17.90 -12.50
CA PRO A 260 8.95 -17.94 -13.70
C PRO A 260 9.96 -19.08 -13.61
N LEU A 261 10.15 -19.81 -14.71
CA LEU A 261 11.29 -20.72 -14.81
C LEU A 261 12.55 -19.88 -14.62
N LYS A 262 13.53 -20.39 -13.85
CA LYS A 262 14.86 -19.79 -13.85
C LYS A 262 15.32 -19.79 -15.31
N ALA A 263 15.68 -18.63 -15.84
CA ALA A 263 16.43 -18.60 -17.08
C ALA A 263 17.76 -19.32 -16.79
N ASP A 264 18.00 -20.41 -17.52
CA ASP A 264 19.28 -21.14 -17.49
C ASP A 264 20.42 -20.28 -18.05
#